data_AF-A0A7Z0WNT9-F1
#
_entry.id   AF-A0A7Z0WNT9-F1
#
_cell.length_a   1.000
_cell.length_b   1.000
_cell.length_c   1.000
_cell.angle_alpha   90.00
_cell.angle_beta   90.00
_cell.angle_gamma   90.00
#
_symmetry.space_group_name_H-M   'P 1'
#
loop_
_entity.id
_entity.type
_entity.pdbx_description
1 polymer ?
#
loop_
_entity_poly.entity_id
_entity_poly.type
_entity_poly.pdbx_seq_one_letter_code
_entity_poly.pdbx_strand_id
1 'polypeptide(L)'
;MAGALTVGLCVLAVVVVVFQVLAWVRGMPGPGAAMVLGHVGAAMIAVVVQRVADRASGLRVTLASLAVVLVTGLTLWLLWWA
;
A
#
# COMPACT_ATOMS: atom_id res chain seq x y z
N MET A 1 -8.38 -9.09 -10.37
CA MET A 1 -7.67 -7.79 -10.57
C MET A 1 -7.22 -7.19 -9.24
N ALA A 2 -8.08 -7.10 -8.22
CA ALA A 2 -7.72 -6.53 -6.91
C ALA A 2 -6.47 -7.15 -6.25
N GLY A 3 -6.26 -8.47 -6.35
CA GLY A 3 -5.05 -9.11 -5.82
C GLY A 3 -3.73 -8.57 -6.39
N ALA A 4 -3.67 -8.20 -7.68
CA ALA A 4 -2.47 -7.62 -8.28
C ALA A 4 -2.19 -6.21 -7.72
N LEU A 5 -3.23 -5.43 -7.44
CA LEU A 5 -3.10 -4.11 -6.79
C LEU A 5 -2.62 -4.25 -5.35
N THR A 6 -3.13 -5.23 -4.60
CA THR A 6 -2.64 -5.54 -3.24
C THR A 6 -1.16 -5.88 -3.26
N VAL A 7 -0.72 -6.75 -4.18
CA VAL A 7 0.72 -7.06 -4.35
C VAL A 7 1.51 -5.81 -4.73
N GLY A 8 1.00 -4.99 -5.65
CA GLY A 8 1.62 -3.71 -6.02
C GLY A 8 1.81 -2.77 -4.83
N LEU A 9 0.82 -2.65 -3.95
CA LEU A 9 0.92 -1.85 -2.72
C LEU A 9 1.95 -2.42 -1.74
N CYS A 10 2.03 -3.74 -1.59
CA CYS A 10 3.08 -4.37 -0.79
C CYS A 10 4.48 -4.08 -1.34
N VAL A 11 4.66 -4.23 -2.65
CA VAL A 11 5.93 -3.91 -3.31
C VAL A 11 6.29 -2.44 -3.12
N LEU A 12 5.33 -1.53 -3.32
CA LEU A 12 5.53 -0.09 -3.12
C LEU A 12 5.96 0.21 -1.68
N ALA A 13 5.32 -0.37 -0.68
CA ALA A 13 5.70 -0.19 0.72
C ALA A 13 7.13 -0.65 1.01
N VAL A 14 7.53 -1.80 0.46
CA VAL A 14 8.91 -2.30 0.59
C VAL A 14 9.90 -1.34 -0.06
N VAL A 15 9.62 -0.84 -1.26
CA VAL A 15 10.48 0.12 -1.97
C VAL A 15 10.67 1.39 -1.15
N VAL A 16 9.61 1.95 -0.57
CA VAL A 16 9.68 3.16 0.27
C VAL A 16 10.52 2.93 1.52
N VAL A 17 10.38 1.77 2.17
CA VAL A 17 11.24 1.37 3.31
C VAL A 17 12.71 1.29 2.87
N VAL A 18 12.99 0.66 1.73
CA VAL A 18 14.36 0.57 1.19
C VAL A 18 14.95 1.96 0.93
N PHE A 19 14.19 2.87 0.32
CA PHE A 19 14.65 4.25 0.11
C PHE A 19 14.92 4.99 1.41
N GLN A 20 14.09 4.80 2.45
CA GLN A 20 14.35 5.37 3.77
C GLN A 20 15.67 4.86 4.38
N VAL A 21 15.91 3.55 4.30
CA VAL A 21 17.15 2.94 4.82
C VAL A 21 18.36 3.42 4.03
N LEU A 22 18.28 3.46 2.70
CA LEU A 22 19.36 3.95 1.85
C LEU A 22 19.68 5.42 2.12
N ALA A 23 18.67 6.26 2.35
CA ALA A 23 18.87 7.66 2.71
C ALA A 23 19.63 7.79 4.05
N TRP A 24 19.25 7.03 5.07
CA TRP A 24 19.97 7.01 6.35
C TRP A 24 21.42 6.57 6.22
N VAL A 25 21.68 5.49 5.47
CA VAL A 25 23.04 4.99 5.23
C VAL A 25 23.90 6.03 4.51
N ARG A 26 23.28 6.89 3.69
CA ARG A 26 23.96 7.96 2.95
C ARG A 26 23.99 9.31 3.69
N GLY A 27 23.46 9.39 4.91
CA GLY A 27 23.36 10.64 5.67
C GLY A 27 22.44 11.68 5.03
N MET A 28 21.51 11.25 4.17
CA MET A 28 20.55 12.11 3.47
C MET A 28 19.18 12.05 4.16
N PRO A 29 18.36 13.11 4.05
CA PRO A 29 16.95 13.03 4.44
C PRO A 29 16.22 12.02 3.55
N GLY A 30 15.58 11.04 4.16
CA GLY A 30 14.73 10.06 3.47
C GLY A 30 13.27 10.50 3.39
N PRO A 31 12.39 9.64 2.85
CA PRO A 31 10.94 9.92 2.69
C PRO A 31 10.22 10.35 3.98
N GLY A 32 10.75 9.96 5.14
CA GLY A 32 10.22 10.30 6.45
C GLY A 32 9.33 9.21 7.05
N ALA A 33 9.26 9.19 8.38
CA ALA A 33 8.56 8.14 9.13
C ALA A 33 7.06 8.09 8.81
N ALA A 34 6.40 9.24 8.70
CA ALA A 34 4.97 9.31 8.37
C ALA A 34 4.66 8.64 7.02
N MET A 35 5.54 8.84 6.04
CA MET A 35 5.36 8.31 4.70
C MET A 35 5.61 6.81 4.61
N VAL A 36 6.64 6.32 5.31
CA VAL A 36 6.89 4.87 5.45
C VAL A 36 5.71 4.19 6.14
N LEU A 37 5.27 4.71 7.29
CA LEU A 37 4.14 4.15 8.03
C LEU A 37 2.84 4.20 7.22
N GLY A 38 2.62 5.26 6.45
CA GLY A 38 1.48 5.39 5.54
C GLY A 38 1.43 4.28 4.49
N HIS A 39 2.54 4.03 3.78
CA HIS A 39 2.60 2.97 2.77
C HIS A 39 2.47 1.57 3.36
N VAL A 40 3.14 1.30 4.49
CA VAL A 40 3.03 0.03 5.20
C VAL A 40 1.60 -0.20 5.69
N GLY A 41 0.96 0.82 6.26
CA GLY A 41 -0.44 0.77 6.67
C GLY A 41 -1.39 0.52 5.51
N ALA A 42 -1.21 1.21 4.38
CA ALA A 42 -2.01 1.00 3.17
C ALA A 42 -1.89 -0.43 2.62
N ALA A 43 -0.66 -0.96 2.57
CA ALA A 43 -0.42 -2.35 2.15
C ALA A 43 -1.09 -3.35 3.10
N MET A 44 -0.97 -3.16 4.42
CA MET A 44 -1.64 -4.00 5.43
C MET A 44 -3.16 -4.00 5.26
N ILE A 45 -3.77 -2.83 5.08
CA ILE A 45 -5.21 -2.70 4.85
C ILE A 45 -5.62 -3.44 3.57
N ALA A 46 -4.89 -3.23 2.47
CA ALA A 46 -5.17 -3.89 1.20
C ALA A 46 -5.08 -5.42 1.30
N VAL A 47 -4.12 -5.95 2.07
CA VAL A 47 -3.99 -7.40 2.32
C VAL A 47 -5.17 -7.91 3.14
N VAL A 48 -5.56 -7.24 4.22
CA VAL A 48 -6.70 -7.67 5.06
C VAL A 48 -7.99 -7.67 4.25
N VAL A 49 -8.25 -6.60 3.49
CA VAL A 49 -9.43 -6.49 2.62
C VAL A 49 -9.42 -7.58 1.56
N GLN A 50 -8.30 -7.82 0.89
CA GLN A 50 -8.17 -8.86 -0.12
C GLN A 50 -8.39 -10.26 0.47
N ARG A 51 -7.83 -10.54 1.66
CA ARG A 51 -8.04 -11.84 2.34
C ARG A 51 -9.49 -12.11 2.70
N VAL A 52 -10.24 -11.06 3.06
CA VAL A 52 -11.70 -11.17 3.28
C VAL A 52 -12.42 -11.39 1.94
N ALA A 53 -11.99 -10.69 0.88
CA ALA A 53 -12.53 -10.85 -0.47
C ALA A 53 -12.35 -12.26 -1.01
N ASP A 54 -11.16 -12.84 -0.83
CA ASP A 54 -10.80 -14.18 -1.29
C ASP A 54 -11.65 -15.28 -0.62
N ARG A 55 -12.24 -14.98 0.55
CA ARG A 55 -13.16 -15.86 1.28
C ARG A 55 -14.63 -15.54 1.04
N ALA A 56 -14.94 -14.50 0.29
CA ALA A 56 -16.30 -14.03 0.06
C ALA A 56 -16.80 -14.39 -1.34
N SER A 57 -18.12 -14.40 -1.52
CA SER A 57 -18.78 -14.56 -2.83
C SER A 57 -19.81 -13.45 -3.05
N GLY A 58 -20.16 -13.20 -4.31
CA GLY A 58 -21.15 -12.18 -4.70
C GLY A 58 -20.71 -10.74 -4.44
N LEU A 59 -21.64 -9.89 -3.96
CA LEU A 59 -21.47 -8.44 -3.82
C LEU A 59 -20.26 -8.01 -2.97
N ARG A 60 -19.85 -8.86 -2.01
CA ARG A 60 -18.68 -8.62 -1.13
C ARG A 60 -17.36 -8.61 -1.90
N VAL A 61 -17.23 -9.40 -2.97
CA VAL A 61 -16.04 -9.41 -3.83
C VAL A 61 -15.91 -8.09 -4.60
N THR A 62 -17.03 -7.54 -5.05
CA THR A 62 -17.09 -6.28 -5.79
C THR A 62 -16.71 -5.09 -4.88
N LEU A 63 -17.29 -5.03 -3.68
CA LEU A 63 -16.98 -3.98 -2.69
C LEU A 63 -15.52 -4.04 -2.23
N ALA A 64 -14.98 -5.23 -2.00
CA ALA A 64 -13.58 -5.39 -1.62
C ALA A 64 -12.62 -4.99 -2.76
N SER A 65 -12.96 -5.30 -4.00
CA SER A 65 -12.18 -4.86 -5.16
C SER A 65 -12.17 -3.33 -5.31
N LEU A 66 -13.32 -2.68 -5.08
CA LEU A 66 -13.42 -1.22 -5.08
C LEU A 66 -12.60 -0.60 -3.95
N ALA A 67 -12.62 -1.20 -2.76
CA ALA A 67 -11.83 -0.73 -1.62
C ALA A 67 -10.32 -0.79 -1.91
N VAL A 68 -9.82 -1.86 -2.54
CA VAL A 68 -8.40 -1.95 -2.94
C VAL A 68 -8.02 -0.87 -3.96
N VAL A 69 -8.89 -0.60 -4.95
CA VAL A 69 -8.69 0.47 -5.93
C VAL A 69 -8.64 1.85 -5.23
N LEU A 70 -9.57 2.10 -4.30
CA LEU A 70 -9.60 3.35 -3.53
C LEU A 70 -8.34 3.52 -2.68
N VAL A 71 -7.92 2.49 -1.94
CA VAL A 71 -6.68 2.52 -1.15
C VAL A 71 -5.49 2.79 -2.07
N THR A 72 -5.44 2.19 -3.25
CA THR A 72 -4.38 2.43 -4.23
C THR A 72 -4.37 3.89 -4.69
N GLY A 73 -5.52 4.42 -5.11
CA GLY A 73 -5.64 5.81 -5.54
C GLY A 73 -5.27 6.80 -4.44
N LEU A 74 -5.73 6.58 -3.21
CA LEU A 74 -5.38 7.40 -2.03
C LEU A 74 -3.88 7.35 -1.72
N THR A 75 -3.27 6.16 -1.77
CA THR A 75 -1.82 5.99 -1.57
C THR A 75 -1.03 6.79 -2.58
N LEU A 76 -1.37 6.64 -3.88
CA LEU A 76 -0.72 7.37 -4.96
C LEU A 76 -1.03 8.87 -4.95
N TRP A 77 -2.16 9.31 -4.40
CA TRP A 77 -2.47 10.73 -4.37
C TRP A 77 -1.84 11.44 -3.16
N LEU A 78 -1.89 10.83 -1.98
CA LEU A 78 -1.47 11.46 -0.73
C LEU A 78 0.00 11.21 -0.40
N LEU A 79 0.53 10.05 -0.78
CA LEU A 79 1.87 9.61 -0.36
C LEU A 79 2.89 9.59 -1.49
N TRP A 80 2.49 9.91 -2.73
CA TRP A 80 3.40 9.99 -3.88
C TRP A 80 4.32 11.20 -3.85
N TRP A 81 3.89 12.31 -3.26
CA TRP A 81 4.65 13.57 -3.19
C TRP A 81 5.81 13.54 -2.18
N ALA A 82 6.35 12.35 -1.97
CA ALA A 82 7.56 12.04 -1.21
C ALA A 82 8.77 12.83 -1.68
#